data_AF-E0R7Q7-F1
#
_entry.id   AF-E0R7Q7-F1
#
_cell.length_a   1.000
_cell.length_b   1.000
_cell.length_c   1.000
_cell.angle_alpha   90.00
_cell.angle_beta   90.00
_cell.angle_gamma   90.00
#
_symmetry.space_group_name_H-M   'P 1'
#
loop_
_entity.id
_entity.type
_entity.pdbx_description
1 polymer ?
#
loop_
_entity_poly.entity_id
_entity_poly.type
_entity_poly.pdbx_seq_one_letter_code
_entity_poly.pdbx_strand_id
1 'polypeptide(L)'
;MTFKKSSGGEGWYINLFELTYSSSNWLFEHPDRPNLDVRLTSPAQTPMYFPTPVGKSYVCDKEQTVIMYAPHDSGDLSGHIAKLYLRDMHMQSFMFKDSGKWGPSFHCSATGSYRDETAPLAVGTALAIAVLLTISGYGGWRYFKIKKVQYGSME
;
A
#
# COMPACT_ATOMS: atom_id res chain seq x y z
N MET A 1 -10.20 10.64 -14.13
CA MET A 1 -9.96 10.32 -12.70
C MET A 1 -10.43 11.51 -11.89
N THR A 2 -11.19 11.28 -10.82
CA THR A 2 -11.78 12.35 -10.01
C THR A 2 -11.17 12.35 -8.61
N PHE A 3 -10.55 13.45 -8.23
CA PHE A 3 -9.92 13.64 -6.92
C PHE A 3 -10.92 14.25 -5.93
N LYS A 4 -10.90 13.77 -4.69
CA LYS A 4 -11.77 14.28 -3.63
C LYS A 4 -10.96 14.46 -2.34
N LYS A 5 -11.32 15.49 -1.57
CA LYS A 5 -10.76 15.72 -0.23
C LYS A 5 -11.53 14.88 0.79
N SER A 6 -10.83 14.33 1.79
CA SER A 6 -11.47 13.69 2.95
C SER A 6 -12.35 14.70 3.70
N SER A 7 -13.42 14.23 4.34
CA SER A 7 -14.35 15.08 5.11
C SER A 7 -13.67 15.87 6.22
N GLY A 8 -12.62 15.30 6.83
CA GLY A 8 -11.77 15.99 7.82
C GLY A 8 -10.75 16.95 7.22
N GLY A 9 -10.59 17.00 5.90
CA GLY A 9 -9.67 17.90 5.22
C GLY A 9 -8.17 17.58 5.38
N GLU A 10 -7.83 16.49 6.07
CA GLU A 10 -6.45 16.08 6.36
C GLU A 10 -5.78 15.36 5.18
N GLY A 11 -6.58 14.75 4.31
CA GLY A 11 -6.11 13.98 3.16
C GLY A 11 -6.95 14.20 1.90
N TRP A 12 -6.42 13.71 0.79
CA TRP A 12 -7.09 13.61 -0.50
C TRP A 12 -6.97 12.17 -1.03
N TYR A 13 -7.88 11.78 -1.88
CA TYR A 13 -7.93 10.46 -2.48
C TYR A 13 -8.56 10.53 -3.87
N ILE A 14 -8.42 9.47 -4.66
CA ILE A 14 -9.15 9.32 -5.92
C ILE A 14 -10.49 8.65 -5.59
N ASN A 15 -11.57 9.35 -5.91
CA ASN A 15 -12.94 8.90 -5.63
C ASN A 15 -13.49 8.00 -6.74
N LEU A 16 -13.14 8.28 -8.00
CA LEU A 16 -13.69 7.58 -9.15
C LEU A 16 -12.67 7.50 -10.29
N PHE A 17 -12.52 6.31 -10.85
CA PHE A 17 -11.96 6.12 -12.18
C PHE A 17 -13.10 5.98 -13.17
N GLU A 18 -13.03 6.74 -14.26
CA GLU A 18 -14.00 6.73 -15.34
C GLU A 18 -13.23 6.57 -16.65
N LEU A 19 -13.64 5.59 -17.44
CA LEU A 19 -13.10 5.30 -18.76
C LEU A 19 -14.25 5.34 -19.76
N THR A 20 -14.15 6.22 -20.75
CA THR A 20 -15.13 6.31 -21.83
C THR A 20 -14.44 5.95 -23.13
N TYR A 21 -15.02 5.04 -23.90
CA TYR A 21 -14.53 4.67 -25.23
C TYR A 21 -15.70 4.33 -26.15
N SER A 22 -15.48 4.47 -27.46
CA SER A 22 -16.44 4.10 -28.48
C SER A 22 -16.01 2.80 -29.15
N SER A 23 -16.94 1.83 -29.30
CA SER A 23 -16.66 0.54 -29.93
C SER A 23 -16.45 0.64 -31.45
N SER A 24 -16.82 1.76 -32.06
CA SER A 24 -16.56 2.07 -33.48
C SER A 24 -15.16 2.63 -33.73
N ASN A 25 -14.32 2.74 -32.69
CA ASN A 25 -12.95 3.19 -32.84
C ASN A 25 -12.12 2.16 -33.62
N TRP A 26 -11.30 2.63 -34.55
CA TRP A 26 -10.40 1.83 -35.39
C TRP A 26 -9.38 1.00 -34.58
N LEU A 27 -9.16 1.31 -33.30
CA LEU A 27 -8.36 0.49 -32.40
C LEU A 27 -8.98 -0.89 -32.11
N PHE A 28 -10.29 -1.05 -32.29
CA PHE A 28 -10.99 -2.30 -32.04
C PHE A 28 -11.20 -3.05 -33.36
N GLU A 29 -10.57 -4.21 -33.48
CA GLU A 29 -10.77 -5.11 -34.62
C GLU A 29 -11.92 -6.07 -34.31
N HIS A 30 -12.91 -6.14 -35.20
CA HIS A 30 -14.08 -7.03 -35.08
C HIS A 30 -14.87 -6.89 -33.76
N PRO A 31 -15.35 -5.69 -33.38
CA PRO A 31 -16.25 -5.56 -32.24
C PRO A 31 -17.57 -6.31 -32.51
N ASP A 32 -17.99 -7.15 -31.56
CA ASP A 32 -19.27 -7.87 -31.62
C ASP A 32 -20.47 -6.92 -31.80
N ARG A 33 -20.36 -5.71 -31.22
CA ARG A 33 -21.34 -4.62 -31.38
C ARG A 33 -20.65 -3.30 -31.71
N PRO A 34 -20.63 -2.87 -32.99
CA PRO A 34 -20.12 -1.56 -33.37
C PRO A 34 -21.09 -0.43 -32.97
N ASN A 35 -20.61 0.81 -32.90
CA ASN A 35 -21.38 2.03 -32.56
C ASN A 35 -21.99 2.09 -31.14
N LEU A 36 -21.29 1.53 -30.13
CA LEU A 36 -21.62 1.77 -28.73
C LEU A 36 -20.62 2.70 -28.07
N ASP A 37 -21.12 3.70 -27.35
CA ASP A 37 -20.33 4.50 -26.43
C ASP A 37 -20.39 3.88 -25.03
N VAL A 38 -19.27 3.29 -24.62
CA VAL A 38 -19.15 2.56 -23.37
C VAL A 38 -18.50 3.45 -22.33
N ARG A 39 -19.17 3.59 -21.17
CA ARG A 39 -18.61 4.22 -19.99
C ARG A 39 -18.42 3.18 -18.88
N LEU A 40 -17.18 2.99 -18.45
CA LEU A 40 -16.80 2.12 -17.37
C LEU A 40 -16.38 2.94 -16.16
N THR A 41 -16.76 2.49 -14.97
CA THR A 41 -16.47 3.14 -13.70
C THR A 41 -15.86 2.16 -12.71
N SER A 42 -15.01 2.65 -11.82
CA SER A 42 -14.51 1.87 -10.69
C SER A 42 -15.64 1.46 -9.72
N PRO A 43 -15.56 0.29 -9.06
CA PRO A 43 -16.54 -0.15 -8.08
C PRO A 43 -16.79 0.86 -6.95
N ALA A 44 -18.06 1.03 -6.57
CA ALA A 44 -18.44 1.86 -5.42
C ALA A 44 -17.97 1.27 -4.07
N GLN A 45 -17.64 -0.01 -4.02
CA GLN A 45 -17.16 -0.73 -2.83
C GLN A 45 -15.77 -0.24 -2.36
N THR A 46 -15.00 0.38 -3.24
CA THR A 46 -13.68 0.95 -2.96
C THR A 46 -13.74 2.47 -3.13
N PRO A 47 -14.33 3.21 -2.16
CA PRO A 47 -14.62 4.62 -2.30
C PRO A 47 -13.39 5.54 -2.21
N MET A 48 -12.25 5.02 -1.75
CA MET A 48 -11.04 5.79 -1.48
C MET A 48 -9.79 5.12 -2.06
N TYR A 49 -9.46 5.44 -3.30
CA TYR A 49 -8.22 4.98 -3.90
C TYR A 49 -7.06 5.91 -3.55
N PHE A 50 -5.92 5.32 -3.17
CA PHE A 50 -4.65 6.02 -2.92
C PHE A 50 -4.78 7.22 -1.95
N PRO A 51 -5.24 7.00 -0.70
CA PRO A 51 -5.37 8.08 0.27
C PRO A 51 -4.01 8.68 0.60
N THR A 52 -3.91 9.99 0.47
CA THR A 52 -2.66 10.74 0.61
C THR A 52 -2.89 11.99 1.46
N PRO A 53 -2.01 12.31 2.42
CA PRO A 53 -2.14 13.54 3.19
C PRO A 53 -2.08 14.80 2.31
N VAL A 54 -2.84 15.83 2.68
CA VAL A 54 -2.82 17.11 1.95
C VAL A 54 -1.42 17.73 2.02
N GLY A 55 -0.96 18.28 0.90
CA GLY A 55 0.38 18.88 0.79
C GLY A 55 1.51 17.88 0.54
N LYS A 56 1.25 16.57 0.54
CA LYS A 56 2.19 15.54 0.08
C LYS A 56 1.86 15.06 -1.34
N SER A 57 2.87 14.60 -2.06
CA SER A 57 2.68 13.93 -3.36
C SER A 57 2.70 12.42 -3.19
N TYR A 58 1.74 11.71 -3.75
CA TYR A 58 1.73 10.26 -3.77
C TYR A 58 2.74 9.73 -4.80
N VAL A 59 3.58 8.79 -4.39
CA VAL A 59 4.58 8.14 -5.24
C VAL A 59 4.43 6.62 -5.14
N CYS A 60 4.36 5.93 -6.27
CA CYS A 60 4.34 4.47 -6.28
C CYS A 60 5.05 3.90 -7.50
N ASP A 61 6.13 3.18 -7.23
CA ASP A 61 6.92 2.45 -8.24
C ASP A 61 6.32 1.06 -8.52
N LYS A 62 5.43 0.59 -7.63
CA LYS A 62 4.73 -0.70 -7.80
C LYS A 62 3.51 -0.52 -8.70
N GLU A 63 3.35 -1.42 -9.66
CA GLU A 63 2.14 -1.48 -10.49
C GLU A 63 0.88 -1.59 -9.62
N GLN A 64 -0.06 -0.69 -9.83
CA GLN A 64 -1.39 -0.73 -9.23
C GLN A 64 -2.41 -1.08 -10.29
N THR A 65 -3.33 -1.97 -9.96
CA THR A 65 -4.39 -2.43 -10.87
C THR A 65 -5.76 -2.02 -10.36
N VAL A 66 -6.55 -1.37 -11.21
CA VAL A 66 -7.95 -1.03 -10.92
C VAL A 66 -8.83 -1.69 -11.96
N ILE A 67 -9.75 -2.54 -11.52
CA ILE A 67 -10.75 -3.16 -12.39
C ILE A 67 -11.96 -2.23 -12.45
N MET A 68 -12.44 -1.95 -13.66
CA MET A 68 -13.56 -1.07 -13.93
C MET A 68 -14.67 -1.87 -14.63
N TYR A 69 -15.91 -1.57 -14.25
CA TYR A 69 -17.10 -2.25 -14.73
C TYR A 69 -18.08 -1.25 -15.32
N ALA A 70 -18.96 -1.74 -16.19
CA ALA A 70 -20.09 -0.95 -16.65
C ALA A 70 -21.05 -0.68 -15.47
N PRO A 71 -21.68 0.51 -15.40
CA PRO A 71 -22.69 0.80 -14.39
C PRO A 71 -23.82 -0.24 -14.38
N HIS A 72 -24.41 -0.52 -13.22
CA HIS A 72 -25.44 -1.56 -13.08
C HIS A 72 -26.69 -1.34 -13.96
N ASP A 73 -26.98 -0.10 -14.37
CA ASP A 73 -28.15 0.26 -15.18
C ASP A 73 -27.89 0.25 -16.71
N SER A 74 -26.75 -0.31 -17.13
CA SER A 74 -26.24 -0.10 -18.49
C SER A 74 -26.69 -1.13 -19.54
N GLY A 75 -27.58 -2.07 -19.17
CA GLY A 75 -28.23 -3.00 -20.11
C GLY A 75 -27.26 -3.75 -21.01
N ASP A 76 -27.28 -3.46 -22.31
CA ASP A 76 -26.39 -4.02 -23.35
C ASP A 76 -24.89 -3.78 -23.10
N LEU A 77 -24.53 -2.86 -22.20
CA LEU A 77 -23.16 -2.52 -21.83
C LEU A 77 -22.62 -3.37 -20.66
N SER A 78 -23.46 -4.19 -20.03
CA SER A 78 -23.14 -4.93 -18.79
C SER A 78 -21.98 -5.95 -18.90
N GLY A 79 -21.62 -6.36 -20.11
CA GLY A 79 -20.50 -7.28 -20.36
C GLY A 79 -19.12 -6.63 -20.45
N HIS A 80 -19.04 -5.29 -20.50
CA HIS A 80 -17.77 -4.61 -20.69
C HIS A 80 -16.98 -4.48 -19.39
N ILE A 81 -15.73 -4.96 -19.42
CA ILE A 81 -14.80 -4.94 -18.28
C ILE A 81 -13.46 -4.36 -18.77
N ALA A 82 -12.87 -3.47 -17.98
CA ALA A 82 -11.53 -2.95 -18.26
C ALA A 82 -10.63 -3.09 -17.04
N LYS A 83 -9.34 -3.35 -17.28
CA LYS A 83 -8.30 -3.32 -16.26
C LYS A 83 -7.37 -2.15 -16.54
N LEU A 84 -7.31 -1.21 -15.60
CA LEU A 84 -6.40 -0.09 -15.64
C LEU A 84 -5.11 -0.47 -14.89
N TYR A 85 -4.00 -0.46 -15.61
CA TYR A 85 -2.66 -0.66 -15.07
C TYR A 85 -1.99 0.69 -14.89
N LEU A 86 -1.58 1.01 -13.67
CA LEU A 86 -0.92 2.26 -13.31
C LEU A 86 0.49 1.95 -12.82
N ARG A 87 1.50 2.48 -13.51
CA ARG A 87 2.93 2.29 -13.21
C ARG A 87 3.59 3.65 -12.98
N ASP A 88 4.67 3.66 -12.20
CA ASP A 88 5.50 4.85 -11.93
C ASP A 88 4.67 6.09 -11.61
N MET A 89 3.72 5.93 -10.68
CA MET A 89 2.77 6.97 -10.37
C MET A 89 3.41 8.05 -9.52
N HIS A 90 3.38 9.29 -9.99
CA HIS A 90 3.65 10.48 -9.19
C HIS A 90 2.50 11.47 -9.35
N MET A 91 1.70 11.63 -8.30
CA MET A 91 0.49 12.45 -8.35
C MET A 91 0.30 13.30 -7.10
N GLN A 92 -0.25 14.49 -7.28
CA GLN A 92 -0.52 15.43 -6.21
C GLN A 92 -1.78 16.19 -6.53
N SER A 93 -2.66 16.29 -5.55
CA SER A 93 -3.88 17.09 -5.64
C SER A 93 -4.00 18.01 -4.44
N PHE A 94 -4.80 19.08 -4.60
CA PHE A 94 -5.12 20.04 -3.54
C PHE A 94 -3.88 20.66 -2.84
N MET A 95 -2.89 21.12 -3.61
CA MET A 95 -1.71 21.78 -3.06
C MET A 95 -2.01 23.20 -2.57
N PHE A 96 -1.58 23.52 -1.36
CA PHE A 96 -1.91 24.79 -0.69
C PHE A 96 -0.78 25.84 -0.72
N LYS A 97 0.48 25.44 -0.93
CA LYS A 97 1.63 26.31 -0.65
C LYS A 97 2.24 27.03 -1.86
N ASP A 98 2.53 26.31 -2.94
CA ASP A 98 3.21 26.85 -4.14
C ASP A 98 2.68 26.12 -5.39
N SER A 99 2.42 26.83 -6.48
CA SER A 99 2.11 26.21 -7.77
C SER A 99 3.39 25.67 -8.43
N GLY A 100 3.31 24.48 -9.03
CA GLY A 100 4.39 23.91 -9.84
C GLY A 100 5.55 23.24 -9.08
N LYS A 101 5.48 23.14 -7.76
CA LYS A 101 6.45 22.35 -6.96
C LYS A 101 5.76 21.10 -6.40
N TRP A 102 6.47 19.98 -6.39
CA TRP A 102 5.96 18.78 -5.74
C TRP A 102 6.08 18.89 -4.22
N GLY A 103 5.06 18.43 -3.51
CA GLY A 103 5.15 18.21 -2.06
C GLY A 103 6.12 17.07 -1.71
N PRO A 104 6.43 16.87 -0.42
CA PRO A 104 7.20 15.70 0.00
C PRO A 104 6.50 14.40 -0.42
N SER A 105 7.29 13.41 -0.85
CA SER A 105 6.79 12.14 -1.36
C SER A 105 6.15 11.30 -0.25
N PHE A 106 5.02 10.67 -0.58
CA PHE A 106 4.29 9.72 0.23
C PHE A 106 4.19 8.42 -0.56
N HIS A 107 4.96 7.42 -0.15
CA HIS A 107 5.08 6.18 -0.90
C HIS A 107 3.90 5.25 -0.63
N CYS A 108 3.45 4.52 -1.66
CA CYS A 108 2.33 3.57 -1.56
C CYS A 108 2.55 2.41 -0.57
N SER A 109 3.80 2.08 -0.23
CA SER A 109 4.10 1.11 0.82
C SER A 109 3.69 1.59 2.22
N ALA A 110 3.52 2.89 2.42
CA ALA A 110 3.08 3.48 3.68
C ALA A 110 1.56 3.38 3.89
N THR A 111 0.80 3.00 2.87
CA THR A 111 -0.68 3.04 2.88
C THR A 111 -1.33 1.71 3.31
N GLY A 112 -0.57 0.61 3.31
CA GLY A 112 -1.10 -0.74 3.57
C GLY A 112 -1.08 -1.18 5.04
N SER A 113 -0.20 -0.61 5.85
CA SER A 113 -0.22 -0.78 7.30
C SER A 113 0.92 0.05 7.85
N TYR A 114 0.62 1.03 8.70
CA TYR A 114 1.55 1.43 9.74
C TYR A 114 1.61 0.30 10.80
N ARG A 115 1.81 -0.95 10.36
CA ARG A 115 2.42 -1.95 11.21
C ARG A 115 3.85 -1.46 11.23
N ASP A 116 4.25 -0.83 12.33
CA ASP A 116 5.65 -0.69 12.69
C ASP A 116 6.28 -2.08 12.47
N GLU A 117 6.88 -2.34 11.31
CA GLU A 117 7.69 -3.54 11.10
C GLU A 117 8.88 -3.54 12.08
N THR A 118 9.22 -2.34 12.55
CA THR A 118 10.06 -1.99 13.69
C THR A 118 9.59 -2.56 15.02
N ALA A 119 8.29 -2.67 15.30
CA ALA A 119 7.79 -3.11 16.61
C ALA A 119 8.08 -4.60 16.90
N PRO A 120 7.68 -5.58 16.05
CA PRO A 120 8.00 -6.97 16.31
C PRO A 120 9.51 -7.25 16.21
N LEU A 121 10.24 -6.49 15.37
CA LEU A 121 11.69 -6.63 15.23
C LEU A 121 12.44 -6.07 16.45
N ALA A 122 12.04 -4.93 17.00
CA ALA A 122 12.61 -4.36 18.22
C ALA A 122 12.30 -5.23 19.45
N VAL A 123 11.07 -5.74 19.56
CA VAL A 123 10.69 -6.61 20.68
C VAL A 123 11.43 -7.95 20.60
N GLY A 124 11.54 -8.54 19.40
CA GLY A 124 12.28 -9.80 19.20
C GLY A 124 13.77 -9.67 19.50
N THR A 125 14.42 -8.60 19.03
CA THR A 125 15.85 -8.36 19.30
C THR A 125 16.13 -8.06 20.77
N ALA A 126 15.29 -7.26 21.43
CA ALA A 126 15.41 -6.99 22.86
C ALA A 126 15.27 -8.27 23.70
N LEU A 127 14.30 -9.14 23.37
CA LEU A 127 14.12 -10.42 24.05
C LEU A 127 15.34 -11.33 23.86
N ALA A 128 15.86 -11.44 22.62
CA ALA A 128 17.03 -12.26 22.33
C ALA A 128 18.27 -11.80 23.13
N ILE A 129 18.51 -10.49 23.20
CA ILE A 129 19.62 -9.92 23.97
C ILE A 129 19.45 -10.21 25.48
N ALA A 130 18.23 -10.03 26.02
CA ALA A 130 17.96 -10.32 27.43
C ALA A 130 18.19 -11.79 27.78
N VAL A 131 17.79 -12.72 26.91
CA VAL A 131 18.02 -14.16 27.10
C VAL A 131 19.52 -14.49 27.04
N LEU A 132 20.26 -13.94 26.09
CA LEU A 132 21.71 -14.16 26.01
C LEU A 132 22.46 -13.63 27.23
N LEU A 133 22.09 -12.45 27.72
CA LEU A 133 22.69 -11.85 28.92
C LEU A 133 22.39 -12.67 30.18
N THR A 134 21.16 -13.17 30.33
CA THR A 134 20.78 -13.97 31.50
C THR A 134 21.48 -15.32 31.51
N ILE A 135 21.55 -16.03 30.38
CA ILE A 135 22.25 -17.32 30.27
C ILE A 135 23.75 -17.14 30.48
N SER A 136 24.36 -16.16 29.82
CA SER A 136 25.80 -15.92 29.90
C SER A 136 26.21 -15.41 31.29
N GLY A 137 25.42 -14.51 31.88
CA GLY A 137 25.64 -14.00 33.23
C GLY A 137 25.53 -15.09 34.29
N TYR A 138 24.49 -15.93 34.22
CA TYR A 138 24.33 -17.06 35.14
C TYR A 138 25.42 -18.13 34.94
N GLY A 139 25.74 -18.46 33.69
CA GLY A 139 26.81 -19.40 33.36
C GLY A 139 28.19 -18.94 33.85
N GLY A 140 28.53 -17.67 33.64
CA GLY A 140 29.75 -17.06 34.16
C GLY A 140 29.79 -17.04 35.68
N TRP A 141 28.72 -16.58 36.34
CA TRP A 141 28.62 -16.58 37.79
C TRP A 141 28.82 -17.99 38.38
N ARG A 142 28.16 -18.99 37.80
CA ARG A 142 28.27 -20.38 38.22
C ARG A 142 29.67 -20.96 37.98
N TYR A 143 30.33 -20.57 36.89
CA TYR A 143 31.70 -20.99 36.59
C TYR A 143 32.71 -20.42 37.61
N PHE A 144 32.59 -19.15 37.99
CA PHE A 144 33.51 -18.52 38.95
C PHE A 144 33.23 -18.88 40.41
N LYS A 145 31.96 -19.06 40.81
CA LYS A 145 31.60 -19.34 42.20
C LYS A 145 31.58 -20.81 42.58
N ILE A 146 31.27 -21.72 41.66
CA ILE A 146 31.27 -23.16 41.95
C ILE A 146 32.64 -23.72 41.64
N LYS A 147 33.48 -23.88 42.67
CA LYS A 147 34.70 -24.68 42.57
C LYS A 147 34.32 -26.11 42.21
N LYS A 148 34.87 -26.66 41.13
CA LYS A 148 34.75 -28.10 40.84
C LYS A 148 35.40 -28.86 41.99
N VAL A 149 34.62 -29.69 42.69
CA VAL A 149 35.17 -30.60 43.70
C VAL A 149 36.07 -31.59 42.97
N GLN A 150 37.38 -31.55 43.23
CA GLN A 150 38.30 -32.58 42.77
C GLN A 150 38.06 -33.84 43.62
N TYR A 151 37.37 -34.83 43.07
CA TYR A 151 37.41 -36.19 43.59
C TYR A 151 38.69 -36.85 43.08
N GLY A 152 39.81 -36.49 43.70
CA GLY A 152 41.14 -36.91 43.25
C GLY A 152 42.18 -36.82 44.35
N SER A 153 41.88 -37.37 45.52
CA SER A 153 42.87 -37.84 46.51
C SER A 153 42.13 -38.65 47.58
N MET A 154 41.64 -39.82 47.21
CA MET A 154 41.46 -40.90 48.18
C MET A 154 42.65 -41.83 47.95
N GLU A 155 43.76 -41.51 48.61
CA GLU A 155 44.80 -42.48 48.95
C GLU A 155 44.40 -43.18 50.25
#